data_AF-A0A268NZL7-F1
#
_entry.id   AF-A0A268NZL7-F1
#
_cell.length_a   1.000
_cell.length_b   1.000
_cell.length_c   1.000
_cell.angle_alpha   90.00
_cell.angle_beta   90.00
_cell.angle_gamma   90.00
#
_symmetry.space_group_name_H-M   'P 1'
#
loop_
_entity.id
_entity.type
_entity.pdbx_description
1 polymer ?
#
loop_
_entity_poly.entity_id
_entity_poly.type
_entity_poly.pdbx_seq_one_letter_code
_entity_poly.pdbx_strand_id
1 'polypeptide(L)'
;MAEHTHFQKEKGAIDALIADGYKIASISDHLNGSTVLFTKAGTTKTFLAANANARKYASTLFCKGQAGQTVTSQGGNAHEHQ
;
A
#
# COMPACT_ATOMS: atom_id res chain seq x y z
N MET A 1 4.87 25.14 -9.39
CA MET A 1 5.83 24.26 -10.11
C MET A 1 6.48 23.22 -9.19
N ALA A 2 6.89 23.54 -7.96
CA ALA A 2 7.61 22.62 -7.06
C ALA A 2 6.82 21.37 -6.60
N GLU A 3 5.51 21.49 -6.34
CA GLU A 3 4.70 20.37 -5.82
C GLU A 3 4.52 19.22 -6.83
N HIS A 4 4.44 19.55 -8.12
CA HIS A 4 4.28 18.57 -9.18
C HIS A 4 5.55 17.72 -9.33
N THR A 5 6.73 18.35 -9.17
CA THR A 5 8.03 17.67 -9.18
C THR A 5 8.20 16.75 -7.98
N HIS A 6 7.73 17.16 -6.79
CA HIS A 6 7.72 16.30 -5.60
C HIS A 6 6.86 15.07 -5.80
N PHE A 7 5.63 15.23 -6.29
CA PHE A 7 4.77 14.09 -6.61
C PHE A 7 5.41 13.14 -7.62
N GLN A 8 6.03 13.67 -8.68
CA GLN A 8 6.67 12.82 -9.70
C GLN A 8 7.81 11.98 -9.10
N LYS A 9 8.62 12.56 -8.21
CA LYS A 9 9.71 11.86 -7.51
C LYS A 9 9.15 10.78 -6.59
N GLU A 10 8.15 11.10 -5.78
CA GLU A 10 7.54 10.14 -4.85
C GLU A 10 6.85 9.00 -5.61
N LYS A 11 6.11 9.32 -6.68
CA LYS A 11 5.52 8.31 -7.56
C LYS A 11 6.58 7.39 -8.14
N GLY A 12 7.69 7.95 -8.65
CA GLY A 12 8.80 7.17 -9.21
C GLY A 12 9.43 6.24 -8.17
N ALA A 13 9.60 6.69 -6.93
CA ALA A 13 10.12 5.85 -5.84
C ALA A 13 9.18 4.69 -5.50
N ILE A 14 7.87 4.95 -5.44
CA ILE A 14 6.85 3.92 -5.24
C ILE A 14 6.88 2.91 -6.39
N ASP A 15 6.86 3.38 -7.64
CA ASP A 15 6.92 2.52 -8.84
C ASP A 15 8.18 1.65 -8.84
N ALA A 16 9.34 2.22 -8.50
CA ALA A 16 10.60 1.48 -8.44
C ALA A 16 10.57 0.35 -7.40
N LEU A 17 9.97 0.59 -6.22
CA LEU A 17 9.80 -0.46 -5.21
C LEU A 17 8.86 -1.57 -5.69
N ILE A 18 7.75 -1.22 -6.33
CA ILE A 18 6.82 -2.19 -6.92
C ILE A 18 7.51 -3.01 -8.03
N ALA A 19 8.25 -2.36 -8.92
CA ALA A 19 8.99 -3.00 -10.00
C ALA A 19 10.11 -3.92 -9.48
N ASP A 20 10.75 -3.57 -8.36
CA ASP A 20 11.70 -4.44 -7.67
C ASP A 20 11.01 -5.67 -7.03
N GLY A 21 9.68 -5.71 -6.97
CA GLY A 21 8.90 -6.81 -6.44
C GLY A 21 8.47 -6.64 -4.98
N TYR A 22 8.59 -5.44 -4.43
CA TYR A 22 7.95 -5.12 -3.16
C TYR A 22 6.44 -4.97 -3.33
N LYS A 23 5.69 -5.37 -2.31
CA LYS A 23 4.24 -5.15 -2.21
C LYS A 23 3.95 -4.21 -1.06
N ILE A 24 2.91 -3.39 -1.22
CA ILE A 24 2.44 -2.55 -0.11
C ILE A 24 1.75 -3.46 0.92
N ALA A 25 2.33 -3.54 2.11
CA ALA A 25 1.84 -4.32 3.23
C ALA A 25 0.80 -3.54 4.05
N SER A 26 1.02 -2.25 4.28
CA SER A 26 0.12 -1.38 5.05
C SER A 26 0.41 0.09 4.75
N ILE A 27 -0.60 0.94 4.97
CA ILE A 27 -0.48 2.39 4.90
C ILE A 27 -0.95 2.96 6.23
N SER A 28 -0.13 3.81 6.86
CA SER A 28 -0.44 4.48 8.11
C SER A 28 -0.47 5.99 7.89
N ASP A 29 -1.60 6.62 8.20
CA ASP A 29 -1.75 8.06 8.05
C ASP A 29 -1.28 8.80 9.31
N HIS A 30 -0.59 9.93 9.11
CA HIS A 30 -0.06 10.79 10.17
C HIS A 30 -0.19 12.27 9.79
N LEU A 31 -0.05 13.16 10.78
CA LEU A 31 -0.13 14.62 10.59
C LEU A 31 0.87 15.16 9.54
N ASN A 32 2.00 14.47 9.33
CA ASN A 32 3.05 14.88 8.41
C ASN A 32 2.98 14.20 7.02
N GLY A 33 1.97 13.37 6.77
CA GLY A 33 1.86 12.54 5.56
C GLY A 33 1.47 11.11 5.87
N SER A 34 1.54 10.22 4.89
CA SER A 34 1.23 8.80 5.11
C SER A 34 2.48 7.94 4.92
N THR A 35 2.70 7.05 5.87
CA THR A 35 3.78 6.08 5.86
C THR A 35 3.30 4.82 5.14
N VAL A 36 3.98 4.46 4.05
CA VAL A 36 3.67 3.26 3.25
C VAL A 36 4.71 2.20 3.59
N LEU A 37 4.25 1.08 4.14
CA LEU A 37 5.08 -0.07 4.43
C LEU A 37 5.08 -1.02 3.23
N PHE A 38 6.27 -1.32 2.74
CA PHE A 38 6.54 -2.26 1.66
C PHE A 38 7.18 -3.52 2.22
N THR A 39 6.85 -4.68 1.67
CA THR A 39 7.46 -5.95 2.01
C THR A 39 7.83 -6.77 0.77
N LYS A 40 8.97 -7.45 0.83
CA LYS A 40 9.49 -8.37 -0.19
C LYS A 40 10.28 -9.47 0.51
N ALA A 41 9.80 -10.72 0.42
CA ALA A 41 10.52 -11.92 0.90
C ALA A 41 11.19 -11.75 2.30
N GLY A 42 10.45 -11.19 3.27
CA GLY A 42 10.94 -10.95 4.64
C GLY A 42 11.70 -9.63 4.85
N THR A 43 12.02 -8.89 3.78
CA THR A 43 12.55 -7.52 3.86
C THR A 43 11.41 -6.52 3.92
N THR A 44 11.47 -5.56 4.83
CA THR A 44 10.54 -4.44 4.91
C THR A 44 11.21 -3.13 4.55
N LYS A 45 10.47 -2.25 3.87
CA LYS A 45 10.89 -0.90 3.54
C LYS A 45 9.78 0.07 3.85
N THR A 46 10.14 1.22 4.39
CA THR A 46 9.17 2.25 4.73
C THR A 46 9.40 3.45 3.84
N PHE A 47 8.31 4.00 3.30
CA PHE A 47 8.33 5.20 2.47
C PHE A 47 7.35 6.22 3.03
N LEU A 48 7.83 7.43 3.31
CA LEU A 48 6.99 8.54 3.75
C LEU A 48 6.47 9.29 2.52
N ALA A 49 5.18 9.19 2.25
CA ALA A 49 4.49 9.98 1.24
C ALA A 49 3.99 11.30 1.86
N ALA A 50 4.73 12.37 1.64
CA ALA A 50 4.39 13.70 2.15
C ALA A 50 3.32 14.36 1.28
N ASN A 51 3.36 14.16 -0.06
CA ASN A 51 2.39 14.76 -0.97
C ASN A 51 1.03 14.04 -0.94
N ALA A 52 -0.07 14.79 -0.94
CA ALA A 52 -1.42 14.24 -0.95
C ALA A 52 -1.72 13.34 -2.17
N ASN A 53 -1.19 13.68 -3.34
CA ASN A 53 -1.35 12.86 -4.55
C ASN A 53 -0.56 11.55 -4.46
N ALA A 54 0.64 11.56 -3.83
CA ALA A 54 1.42 10.35 -3.61
C ALA A 54 0.69 9.39 -2.65
N ARG A 55 0.03 9.91 -1.60
CA ARG A 55 -0.81 9.15 -0.68
C ARG A 55 -2.00 8.49 -1.38
N LYS A 56 -2.71 9.24 -2.23
CA LYS A 56 -3.80 8.72 -3.07
C LYS A 56 -3.31 7.63 -4.02
N TYR A 57 -2.14 7.83 -4.63
CA TYR A 57 -1.54 6.85 -5.53
C TYR A 57 -1.18 5.55 -4.81
N ALA A 58 -0.49 5.63 -3.67
CA ALA A 58 -0.14 4.47 -2.85
C ALA A 58 -1.39 3.71 -2.38
N SER A 59 -2.43 4.42 -1.93
CA SER A 59 -3.70 3.83 -1.53
C SER A 59 -4.41 3.11 -2.69
N THR A 60 -4.38 3.72 -3.88
CA THR A 60 -4.91 3.10 -5.10
C THR A 60 -4.17 1.81 -5.45
N LEU A 61 -2.84 1.81 -5.36
CA LEU A 61 -2.03 0.61 -5.60
C LEU A 61 -2.28 -0.47 -4.54
N PHE A 62 -2.42 -0.09 -3.27
CA PHE A 62 -2.75 -1.00 -2.20
C PHE A 62 -4.11 -1.68 -2.44
N CYS A 63 -5.15 -0.91 -2.75
CA CYS A 63 -6.48 -1.47 -3.09
C CYS A 63 -6.43 -2.34 -4.35
N LYS A 64 -5.74 -1.92 -5.42
CA LYS A 64 -5.59 -2.73 -6.64
C LYS A 64 -4.81 -4.02 -6.41
N GLY A 65 -3.77 -3.98 -5.58
CA GLY A 65 -3.00 -5.17 -5.20
C GLY A 65 -3.78 -6.14 -4.31
N GLN A 66 -4.78 -5.65 -3.58
CA GLN A 66 -5.70 -6.46 -2.78
C GLN A 66 -6.93 -6.95 -3.55
N ALA A 67 -7.29 -6.34 -4.68
CA ALA A 67 -8.41 -6.79 -5.50
C ALA A 67 -8.21 -8.21 -6.09
N GLY A 68 -6.97 -8.74 -6.07
CA GLY A 68 -6.65 -10.15 -6.36
C GLY A 68 -6.60 -11.05 -5.12
N GLN A 69 -6.67 -10.50 -3.91
CA GLN A 69 -6.86 -11.23 -2.66
C GLN A 69 -8.35 -11.17 -2.35
N THR A 70 -9.13 -12.04 -3.00
CA THR A 70 -10.45 -12.38 -2.51
C THR A 70 -10.30 -12.73 -1.04
N VAL A 71 -10.87 -11.90 -0.18
CA VAL A 71 -11.12 -12.22 1.21
C VAL A 71 -11.97 -13.50 1.23
N THR A 72 -11.34 -14.66 1.19
CA THR A 72 -11.97 -15.91 1.61
C THR A 72 -12.08 -15.78 3.13
N SER A 73 -13.12 -15.08 3.58
CA SER A 73 -13.58 -15.13 4.94
C SER A 73 -13.98 -16.58 5.22
N GLN A 74 -13.04 -17.36 5.73
CA GLN A 74 -13.34 -18.58 6.45
C GLN A 74 -13.98 -18.18 7.78
N GLY A 75 -15.31 -18.06 7.79
CA GLY A 75 -16.14 -18.46 8.92
C GLY A 75 -17.05 -19.56 8.37
N GLY A 76 -16.92 -20.83 8.72
CA GLY A 76 -16.70 -21.38 10.04
C GLY A 76 -17.96 -22.19 10.36
N ASN A 77 -17.95 -23.47 10.00
CA ASN A 77 -19.02 -24.42 10.30
C ASN A 77 -19.24 -24.50 11.83
N ALA A 78 -20.47 -24.24 12.26
CA ALA A 78 -21.06 -24.69 13.53
C ALA A 78 -22.59 -24.56 13.35
N HIS A 79 -23.46 -25.47 13.74
CA HIS A 79 -23.40 -26.84 14.22
C HIS A 79 -24.84 -27.34 14.01
N GLU A 80 -24.97 -28.56 13.54
CA GLU A 80 -26.19 -29.37 13.50
C GLU A 80 -26.98 -29.29 14.82
N HIS A 81 -28.29 -29.02 14.80
CA HIS A 81 -29.29 -29.78 15.57
C HIS A 81 -30.72 -29.26 15.36
N GLN A 82 -31.53 -30.18 14.82
CA GLN A 82 -32.95 -30.49 15.10
C GLN A 82 -33.98 -29.37 15.08
#